data_AF-A0A165FAG8-F1
#
_entry.id   AF-A0A165FAG8-F1
#
_cell.length_a   1.000
_cell.length_b   1.000
_cell.length_c   1.000
_cell.angle_alpha   90.00
_cell.angle_beta   90.00
_cell.angle_gamma   90.00
#
_symmetry.space_group_name_H-M   'P 1'
#
loop_
_entity.id
_entity.type
_entity.pdbx_description
1 polymer ?
#
loop_
_entity_poly.entity_id
_entity_poly.type
_entity_poly.pdbx_seq_one_letter_code
_entity_poly.pdbx_strand_id
1 'polypeptide(L)'
;MQLWNGLIHVRPRPRPLLHGFANVTLYDIGIKPDGQTVVFSSTGASLWCSPAAEPAYFVSQSPLMMFAVSFIALALAVLGAHAQLIMHTPGAGLIECQDPQLSWEGNIGPVQILVFPGGVTAGPPPETLPPVPSGTTTTWLVEVPNGISITFALHDLTTGQTVFSAPALVAANPDGDTSCLGKNPQGDSDAD
;
A
#
# COMPACT_ATOMS: atom_id res chain seq x y z
N MET A 1 9.22 -13.21 -4.19
CA MET A 1 9.97 -13.41 -5.45
C MET A 1 9.21 -14.40 -6.30
N GLN A 2 8.53 -13.94 -7.35
CA GLN A 2 7.81 -14.80 -8.28
C GLN A 2 8.72 -15.03 -9.49
N LEU A 3 9.23 -16.26 -9.64
CA LEU A 3 9.99 -16.68 -10.80
C LEU A 3 9.03 -16.87 -11.98
N TRP A 4 9.12 -15.99 -12.98
CA TRP A 4 8.36 -16.14 -14.21
C TRP A 4 9.14 -17.05 -15.17
N ASN A 5 8.73 -18.31 -15.30
CA ASN A 5 9.26 -19.23 -16.30
C ASN A 5 8.60 -18.99 -17.66
N GLY A 6 8.94 -17.88 -18.31
CA GLY A 6 8.53 -17.60 -19.69
C GLY A 6 9.67 -17.86 -20.66
N LEU A 7 9.51 -18.83 -21.56
CA LEU A 7 10.46 -19.05 -22.66
C LEU A 7 10.23 -17.97 -23.74
N ILE A 8 11.08 -16.94 -23.76
CA ILE A 8 11.03 -15.91 -24.80
C ILE A 8 11.80 -16.41 -26.03
N HIS A 9 11.07 -16.73 -27.10
CA HIS A 9 11.65 -17.14 -28.38
C HIS A 9 12.14 -15.91 -29.16
N VAL A 10 13.37 -15.50 -28.93
CA VAL A 10 14.00 -14.43 -29.72
C VAL A 10 14.48 -15.02 -31.05
N ARG A 11 13.88 -14.64 -32.18
CA ARG A 11 14.42 -15.02 -33.50
C ARG A 11 15.68 -14.17 -33.77
N PRO A 12 16.86 -14.79 -33.96
CA PRO A 12 18.04 -14.03 -34.35
C PRO A 12 17.86 -13.45 -35.76
N ARG A 13 18.25 -12.19 -35.96
CA ARG A 13 18.49 -11.68 -37.31
C ARG A 13 19.69 -12.43 -37.91
N PRO A 14 19.66 -12.77 -39.21
CA PRO A 14 20.76 -13.48 -39.85
C PRO A 14 21.93 -12.53 -40.07
N ARG A 15 23.03 -12.73 -39.34
CA ARG A 15 24.38 -12.32 -39.75
C ARG A 15 25.41 -13.40 -39.33
N PRO A 16 26.50 -13.56 -40.10
CA PRO A 16 27.13 -14.85 -40.27
C PRO A 16 28.12 -15.20 -39.16
N LEU A 17 28.08 -16.49 -38.81
CA LEU A 17 29.19 -17.37 -38.41
C LEU A 17 30.20 -16.82 -37.39
N LEU A 18 29.98 -17.18 -36.12
CA LEU A 18 31.01 -17.78 -35.28
C LEU A 18 30.33 -18.72 -34.27
N HIS A 19 30.68 -20.01 -34.37
CA HIS A 19 30.12 -21.10 -33.58
C HIS A 19 30.50 -20.96 -32.09
N GLY A 20 29.47 -21.02 -31.24
CA GLY A 20 29.64 -21.06 -29.78
C GLY A 20 28.32 -20.73 -29.08
N PHE A 21 27.34 -21.63 -29.12
CA PHE A 21 26.12 -21.48 -28.34
C PHE A 21 26.44 -21.78 -26.87
N ALA A 22 26.80 -20.74 -26.10
CA ALA A 22 26.73 -20.82 -24.66
C ALA A 22 25.26 -20.74 -24.23
N ASN A 23 24.79 -21.73 -23.47
CA ASN A 23 23.49 -21.65 -22.78
C ASN A 23 23.62 -20.58 -21.70
N VAL A 24 23.29 -19.33 -22.05
CA VAL A 24 23.28 -18.24 -21.08
C VAL A 24 21.89 -18.16 -20.47
N THR A 25 21.78 -18.50 -19.19
CA THR A 25 20.55 -18.32 -18.41
C THR A 25 20.46 -16.87 -17.96
N LEU A 26 19.34 -16.23 -18.29
CA LEU A 26 18.99 -14.90 -17.81
C LEU A 26 18.72 -14.96 -16.31
N TYR A 27 19.44 -14.15 -15.54
CA TYR A 27 19.29 -14.11 -14.08
C TYR A 27 18.55 -12.85 -13.63
N ASP A 28 18.90 -11.69 -14.21
CA ASP A 28 18.31 -10.41 -13.80
C ASP A 28 18.34 -9.35 -14.92
N ILE A 29 17.40 -8.41 -14.84
CA ILE A 29 17.28 -7.24 -15.72
C ILE A 29 17.21 -5.99 -14.85
N GLY A 30 18.24 -5.15 -14.93
CA GLY A 30 18.32 -3.91 -14.19
C GLY A 30 18.18 -2.69 -15.10
N ILE A 31 17.56 -1.63 -14.58
CA ILE A 31 17.57 -0.30 -15.21
C ILE A 31 18.50 0.58 -14.38
N LYS A 32 19.52 1.15 -15.03
CA LYS A 32 20.44 2.10 -14.39
C LYS A 32 19.78 3.49 -14.26
N PRO A 33 20.29 4.36 -13.37
CA PRO A 33 19.79 5.73 -13.21
C PRO A 33 19.84 6.59 -14.50
N ASP A 34 20.67 6.20 -15.46
CA ASP A 34 20.81 6.84 -16.79
C ASP A 34 19.81 6.29 -17.84
N GLY A 35 18.89 5.42 -17.44
CA GLY A 35 17.88 4.84 -18.32
C GLY A 35 18.38 3.68 -19.19
N GLN A 36 19.63 3.24 -19.05
CA GLN A 36 20.10 2.05 -19.76
C GLN A 36 19.56 0.78 -19.13
N THR A 37 18.96 -0.08 -19.96
CA THR A 37 18.67 -1.45 -19.58
C THR A 37 19.92 -2.30 -19.71
N VAL A 38 20.27 -3.01 -18.64
CA VAL A 38 21.39 -3.95 -18.61
C VAL A 38 20.86 -5.33 -18.27
N VAL A 39 21.25 -6.29 -19.11
CA VAL A 39 20.88 -7.69 -18.94
C VAL A 39 22.09 -8.46 -18.41
N PHE A 40 21.92 -9.12 -17.27
CA PHE A 40 22.99 -9.85 -16.59
C PHE A 40 22.83 -11.36 -16.78
N SER A 41 23.95 -12.05 -17.04
CA SER A 41 24.01 -13.50 -16.98
C SER A 41 24.04 -13.99 -15.52
N SER A 42 23.78 -15.28 -15.32
CA SER A 42 23.96 -15.97 -14.03
C SER A 42 25.39 -15.91 -13.46
N THR A 43 26.39 -15.54 -14.27
CA THR A 43 27.77 -15.29 -13.85
C THR A 43 28.07 -13.82 -13.53
N GLY A 44 27.06 -12.94 -13.58
CA GLY A 44 27.19 -11.50 -13.31
C GLY A 44 27.78 -10.68 -14.46
N ALA A 45 27.99 -11.29 -15.63
CA ALA A 45 28.50 -10.58 -16.80
C ALA A 45 27.37 -9.85 -17.55
N SER A 46 27.60 -8.60 -17.93
CA SER A 46 26.67 -7.83 -18.77
C SER A 46 26.70 -8.38 -20.20
N LEU A 47 25.58 -8.88 -20.68
CA LEU A 47 25.46 -9.47 -22.02
C LEU A 47 25.11 -8.43 -23.08
N TRP A 48 24.46 -7.35 -22.67
CA TRP A 48 24.01 -6.29 -23.54
C TRP A 48 23.78 -5.00 -22.74
N CYS A 49 24.34 -3.90 -23.24
CA CYS A 49 24.00 -2.53 -22.83
C CYS A 49 23.35 -1.85 -24.04
N SER A 50 22.15 -1.30 -23.86
CA SER A 50 21.67 -0.27 -24.79
C SER A 50 22.58 0.95 -24.71
N PRO A 51 22.88 1.65 -25.82
CA PRO A 51 23.43 2.99 -25.72
C PRO A 51 22.44 3.89 -24.96
N ALA A 52 22.96 4.85 -24.21
CA ALA A 52 22.13 5.89 -23.59
C ALA A 52 21.37 6.58 -24.72
N ALA A 53 20.07 6.81 -24.53
CA ALA A 53 19.20 7.38 -25.54
C ALA A 53 19.66 8.81 -25.89
N GLU A 54 20.52 8.94 -26.90
CA GLU A 54 20.62 10.19 -27.65
C GLU A 54 19.32 10.34 -28.45
N PRO A 55 18.68 11.52 -28.47
CA PRO A 55 17.53 11.76 -29.33
C PRO A 55 18.01 11.85 -30.78
N ALA A 56 18.22 10.71 -31.43
CA ALA A 56 18.46 10.64 -32.86
C ALA A 56 17.13 10.77 -33.60
N TYR A 57 16.78 11.99 -33.98
CA TYR A 57 15.70 12.28 -34.92
C TYR A 57 16.13 11.76 -36.30
N PHE A 58 15.75 10.53 -36.64
CA PHE A 58 15.92 10.00 -37.99
C PHE A 58 14.71 10.41 -38.83
N VAL A 59 14.79 11.59 -39.46
CA VAL A 59 13.80 12.01 -40.47
C VAL A 59 14.12 11.27 -41.77
N SER A 60 13.49 10.12 -41.97
CA SER A 60 13.47 9.42 -43.26
C SER A 60 12.12 9.67 -43.92
N GLN A 61 12.06 10.71 -44.77
CA GLN A 61 10.88 11.01 -45.58
C GLN A 61 10.67 9.93 -46.64
N SER A 62 9.51 9.28 -46.59
CA SER A 62 8.96 8.47 -47.70
C SER A 62 7.44 8.72 -47.71
N PRO A 63 6.88 9.43 -48.71
CA PRO A 63 5.51 9.91 -48.66
C PRO A 63 4.58 8.92 -49.39
N LEU A 64 4.20 7.81 -48.76
CA LEU A 64 3.06 7.00 -49.22
C LEU A 64 2.72 5.89 -48.21
N MET A 65 2.16 6.29 -47.06
CA MET A 65 1.16 5.48 -46.34
C MET A 65 0.56 6.33 -45.20
N MET A 66 -0.37 7.23 -45.54
CA MET A 66 -1.42 7.57 -44.57
C MET A 66 -2.26 6.31 -44.44
N PHE A 67 -2.25 5.64 -43.28
CA PHE A 67 -3.43 5.06 -42.63
C PHE A 67 -3.01 4.44 -41.28
N ALA A 68 -3.52 5.04 -40.21
CA ALA A 68 -3.87 4.42 -38.93
C ALA A 68 -2.75 3.75 -38.11
N VAL A 69 -1.92 4.54 -37.41
CA VAL A 69 -1.42 4.13 -36.07
C VAL A 69 -1.20 5.38 -35.21
N SER A 70 -2.28 5.92 -34.65
CA SER A 70 -2.18 6.86 -33.52
C SER A 70 -3.15 6.36 -32.45
N PHE A 71 -2.74 6.45 -31.18
CA PHE A 71 -3.41 5.98 -29.95
C PHE A 71 -2.93 4.68 -29.29
N ILE A 72 -1.63 4.47 -29.03
CA ILE A 72 -1.22 3.68 -27.84
C ILE A 72 0.11 4.22 -27.29
N ALA A 73 0.08 5.30 -26.52
CA ALA A 73 1.21 5.68 -25.67
C ALA A 73 0.78 6.66 -24.56
N LEU A 74 -0.06 6.21 -23.64
CA LEU A 74 -0.20 6.90 -22.35
C LEU A 74 -0.62 5.93 -21.24
N ALA A 75 0.29 5.04 -20.86
CA ALA A 75 0.27 4.41 -19.55
C ALA A 75 1.47 4.96 -18.78
N LEU A 76 1.40 6.25 -18.41
CA LEU A 76 2.32 6.82 -17.43
C LEU A 76 2.06 6.08 -16.13
N ALA A 77 3.07 5.33 -15.70
CA ALA A 77 3.11 4.68 -14.41
C ALA A 77 2.88 5.73 -13.32
N VAL A 78 1.68 5.74 -12.74
CA VAL A 78 1.46 6.31 -11.41
C VAL A 78 2.12 5.34 -10.45
N LEU A 79 3.43 5.48 -10.25
CA LEU A 79 4.06 5.04 -9.02
C LEU A 79 3.62 6.06 -7.96
N GLY A 80 2.36 5.92 -7.52
CA GLY A 80 1.84 6.69 -6.41
C GLY A 80 2.75 6.45 -5.21
N ALA A 81 3.24 7.53 -4.61
CA ALA A 81 3.84 7.44 -3.30
C ALA A 81 2.79 6.83 -2.36
N HIS A 82 2.92 5.53 -2.08
CA HIS A 82 2.09 4.87 -1.09
C HIS A 82 2.47 5.50 0.25
N ALA A 83 1.66 6.46 0.72
CA ALA A 83 1.77 6.93 2.07
C ALA A 83 1.55 5.72 2.99
N GLN A 84 2.58 5.40 3.76
CA GLN A 84 2.52 4.34 4.76
C GLN A 84 1.34 4.61 5.70
N LEU A 85 0.46 3.62 5.84
CA LEU A 85 -0.67 3.69 6.76
C LEU A 85 -0.16 3.55 8.18
N ILE A 86 -0.49 4.49 9.07
CA ILE A 86 -0.02 4.48 10.46
C ILE A 86 -1.18 4.86 11.38
N MET A 87 -1.50 4.02 12.35
CA MET A 87 -2.46 4.37 13.41
C MET A 87 -1.71 4.99 14.60
N HIS A 88 -2.07 6.20 15.01
CA HIS A 88 -1.46 6.82 16.18
C HIS A 88 -2.05 6.25 17.48
N THR A 89 -1.21 6.15 18.49
CA THR A 89 -1.67 5.84 19.85
C THR A 89 -2.17 7.14 20.49
N PRO A 90 -3.37 7.20 21.08
CA PRO A 90 -3.91 8.43 21.67
C PRO A 90 -2.97 9.02 22.74
N GLY A 91 -2.33 10.14 22.41
CA GLY A 91 -1.27 10.72 23.24
C GLY A 91 -1.75 11.40 24.52
N ALA A 92 -3.02 11.86 24.55
CA ALA A 92 -3.65 12.42 25.75
C ALA A 92 -4.11 11.34 26.75
N GLY A 93 -3.97 10.05 26.38
CA GLY A 93 -4.56 8.93 27.10
C GLY A 93 -6.04 8.74 26.74
N LEU A 94 -6.60 7.61 27.18
CA LEU A 94 -8.02 7.32 27.10
C LEU A 94 -8.62 7.57 28.48
N ILE A 95 -9.77 8.23 28.56
CA ILE A 95 -10.50 8.47 29.80
C ILE A 95 -11.90 7.89 29.60
N GLU A 96 -12.36 7.05 30.53
CA GLU A 96 -13.71 6.46 30.43
C GLU A 96 -14.78 7.56 30.29
N CYS A 97 -15.77 7.31 29.44
CA CYS A 97 -16.87 8.24 29.13
C CYS A 97 -16.45 9.63 28.61
N GLN A 98 -15.30 9.69 27.94
CA GLN A 98 -14.90 10.84 27.13
C GLN A 98 -14.82 10.44 25.66
N ASP A 99 -14.76 11.45 24.78
CA ASP A 99 -14.65 11.27 23.33
C ASP A 99 -13.24 11.67 22.84
N PRO A 100 -12.19 10.87 23.09
CA PRO A 100 -10.87 11.14 22.55
C PRO A 100 -10.89 11.14 21.02
N GLN A 101 -10.12 12.05 20.45
CA GLN A 101 -9.85 12.05 19.02
C GLN A 101 -8.80 10.98 18.69
N LEU A 102 -9.20 10.03 17.85
CA LEU A 102 -8.34 9.07 17.21
C LEU A 102 -7.76 9.68 15.94
N SER A 103 -6.50 9.36 15.61
CA SER A 103 -5.83 9.89 14.43
C SER A 103 -4.91 8.89 13.77
N TRP A 104 -4.67 9.09 12.47
CA TRP A 104 -3.78 8.27 11.67
C TRP A 104 -3.10 9.08 10.57
N GLU A 105 -2.05 8.50 9.99
CA GLU A 105 -1.37 8.98 8.79
C GLU A 105 -1.54 7.98 7.64
N GLY A 106 -1.43 8.48 6.42
CA GLY A 106 -1.67 7.70 5.20
C GLY A 106 -3.16 7.55 4.87
N ASN A 107 -3.40 6.95 3.70
CA ASN A 107 -4.69 6.76 3.04
C ASN A 107 -5.39 8.01 2.46
N ILE A 108 -6.00 7.86 1.28
CA ILE A 108 -6.88 8.84 0.62
C ILE A 108 -8.34 8.32 0.57
N GLY A 109 -8.54 7.01 0.79
CA GLY A 109 -9.83 6.33 0.71
C GLY A 109 -10.47 6.03 2.08
N PRO A 110 -11.64 5.36 2.07
CA PRO A 110 -12.39 5.04 3.28
C PRO A 110 -11.63 4.07 4.20
N VAL A 111 -11.72 4.32 5.51
CA VAL A 111 -11.15 3.46 6.56
C VAL A 111 -12.21 2.98 7.53
N GLN A 112 -11.89 1.90 8.24
CA GLN A 112 -12.66 1.40 9.37
C GLN A 112 -11.71 1.23 10.57
N ILE A 113 -12.17 1.63 11.75
CA ILE A 113 -11.42 1.45 12.99
C ILE A 113 -12.06 0.34 13.80
N LEU A 114 -11.23 -0.57 14.31
CA LEU A 114 -11.66 -1.70 15.12
C LEU A 114 -10.95 -1.63 16.47
N VAL A 115 -11.68 -1.94 17.53
CA VAL A 115 -11.20 -1.82 18.91
C VAL A 115 -10.95 -3.22 19.44
N PHE A 116 -9.74 -3.46 19.96
CA PHE A 116 -9.31 -4.74 20.52
C PHE A 116 -8.85 -4.59 21.97
N PRO A 117 -8.88 -5.67 22.77
CA PRO A 117 -8.13 -5.72 24.01
C PRO A 117 -6.64 -5.49 23.76
N GLY A 118 -5.96 -4.84 24.71
CA GLY A 118 -4.57 -4.43 24.59
C GLY A 118 -3.63 -5.59 24.23
N GLY A 119 -2.86 -5.40 23.17
CA GLY A 119 -1.89 -6.39 22.67
C GLY A 119 -2.49 -7.51 21.81
N VAL A 120 -3.81 -7.50 21.57
CA VAL A 120 -4.47 -8.43 20.65
C VAL A 120 -4.49 -7.84 19.24
N THR A 121 -3.99 -8.61 18.27
CA THR A 121 -3.93 -8.20 16.86
C THR A 121 -4.58 -9.22 15.91
N ALA A 122 -5.38 -10.14 16.45
CA ALA A 122 -6.04 -11.20 15.68
C ALA A 122 -7.38 -11.59 16.32
N GLY A 123 -8.28 -12.15 15.51
CA GLY A 123 -9.62 -12.54 15.92
C GLY A 123 -10.68 -11.48 15.59
N PRO A 124 -11.96 -11.77 15.88
CA PRO A 124 -13.03 -10.80 15.69
C PRO A 124 -12.89 -9.64 16.69
N PRO A 125 -13.01 -8.38 16.24
CA PRO A 125 -12.97 -7.22 17.14
C PRO A 125 -14.23 -7.19 18.00
N PRO A 126 -14.12 -6.93 19.31
CA PRO A 126 -15.27 -6.67 20.18
C PRO A 126 -16.15 -5.50 19.71
N GLU A 127 -15.55 -4.48 19.11
CA GLU A 127 -16.25 -3.27 18.68
C GLU A 127 -15.68 -2.78 17.35
N THR A 128 -16.55 -2.27 16.49
CA THR A 128 -16.20 -1.70 15.19
C THR A 128 -16.90 -0.36 15.03
N LEU A 129 -16.11 0.68 14.82
CA LEU A 129 -16.61 2.04 14.61
C LEU A 129 -17.21 2.18 13.20
N PRO A 130 -18.06 3.20 12.97
CA PRO A 130 -18.52 3.52 11.63
C PRO A 130 -17.35 3.74 10.66
N PRO A 131 -17.50 3.35 9.39
CA PRO A 131 -16.53 3.69 8.38
C PRO A 131 -16.36 5.20 8.24
N VAL A 132 -15.11 5.66 8.17
CA VAL A 132 -14.77 7.05 7.91
C VAL A 132 -14.50 7.17 6.41
N PRO A 133 -15.35 7.87 5.64
CA PRO A 133 -15.25 7.90 4.18
C PRO A 133 -14.04 8.69 3.68
N SER A 134 -13.60 9.69 4.45
CA SER A 134 -12.44 10.53 4.17
C SER A 134 -11.96 11.23 5.44
N GLY A 135 -10.69 11.64 5.44
CA GLY A 135 -10.03 12.31 6.57
C GLY A 135 -9.05 11.40 7.31
N THR A 136 -8.45 11.94 8.36
CA THR A 136 -7.39 11.28 9.14
C THR A 136 -7.69 11.22 10.64
N THR A 137 -8.93 11.52 11.03
CA THR A 137 -9.35 11.61 12.43
C THR A 137 -10.80 11.17 12.60
N THR A 138 -11.10 10.56 13.75
CA THR A 138 -12.48 10.33 14.22
C THR A 138 -12.52 10.44 15.74
N THR A 139 -13.71 10.46 16.33
CA THR A 139 -13.89 10.31 17.77
C THR A 139 -14.38 8.90 18.09
N TRP A 140 -14.12 8.46 19.31
CA TRP A 140 -14.65 7.22 19.87
C TRP A 140 -15.11 7.51 21.30
N LEU A 141 -16.31 7.06 21.67
CA LEU A 141 -16.77 7.13 23.04
C LEU A 141 -16.12 6.00 23.84
N VAL A 142 -15.33 6.32 24.87
CA VAL A 142 -14.66 5.30 25.68
C VAL A 142 -15.66 4.61 26.60
N GLU A 143 -16.35 3.61 26.07
CA GLU A 143 -17.37 2.78 26.76
C GLU A 143 -16.77 1.61 27.59
N VAL A 144 -15.45 1.62 27.76
CA VAL A 144 -14.68 0.60 28.48
C VAL A 144 -14.26 1.16 29.85
N PRO A 145 -14.34 0.36 30.93
CA PRO A 145 -13.95 0.83 32.26
C PRO A 145 -12.44 1.11 32.36
N ASN A 146 -12.08 1.98 33.30
CA ASN A 146 -10.69 2.23 33.66
C ASN A 146 -9.92 0.95 34.05
N GLY A 147 -8.60 0.98 33.84
CA GLY A 147 -7.70 -0.15 34.08
C GLY A 147 -7.66 -1.16 32.94
N ILE A 148 -8.52 -1.03 31.93
CA ILE A 148 -8.46 -1.85 30.72
C ILE A 148 -7.50 -1.22 29.70
N SER A 149 -6.67 -2.07 29.08
CA SER A 149 -5.84 -1.65 27.96
C SER A 149 -6.52 -2.01 26.64
N ILE A 150 -6.42 -1.11 25.67
CA ILE A 150 -7.05 -1.19 24.35
C ILE A 150 -6.01 -0.99 23.25
N THR A 151 -6.16 -1.73 22.16
CA THR A 151 -5.40 -1.56 20.92
C THR A 151 -6.37 -1.23 19.79
N PHE A 152 -6.04 -0.22 18.99
CA PHE A 152 -6.84 0.13 17.82
C PHE A 152 -6.23 -0.49 16.57
N ALA A 153 -7.07 -1.04 15.71
CA ALA A 153 -6.73 -1.43 14.36
C ALA A 153 -7.35 -0.43 13.39
N LEU A 154 -6.56 0.01 12.42
CA LEU A 154 -7.02 0.81 11.29
C LEU A 154 -7.00 -0.06 10.05
N HIS A 155 -8.16 -0.30 9.47
CA HIS A 155 -8.35 -1.10 8.27
C HIS A 155 -8.71 -0.20 7.09
N ASP A 156 -7.89 -0.23 6.06
CA ASP A 156 -8.15 0.47 4.80
C ASP A 156 -9.09 -0.37 3.93
N LEU A 157 -10.29 0.14 3.69
CA LEU A 157 -11.34 -0.56 2.94
C LEU A 157 -11.05 -0.63 1.43
N THR A 158 -10.09 0.15 0.93
CA THR A 158 -9.68 0.15 -0.48
C THR A 158 -8.56 -0.83 -0.73
N THR A 159 -7.53 -0.83 0.12
CA THR A 159 -6.33 -1.66 -0.08
C THR A 159 -6.37 -2.97 0.70
N GLY A 160 -7.24 -3.09 1.70
CA GLY A 160 -7.30 -4.19 2.65
C GLY A 160 -6.16 -4.21 3.67
N GLN A 161 -5.28 -3.19 3.66
CA GLN A 161 -4.20 -3.11 4.65
C GLN A 161 -4.76 -2.82 6.04
N THR A 162 -4.14 -3.43 7.05
CA THR A 162 -4.48 -3.22 8.45
C THR A 162 -3.23 -2.90 9.24
N VAL A 163 -3.29 -1.83 10.04
CA VAL A 163 -2.21 -1.44 10.95
C VAL A 163 -2.75 -1.25 12.36
N PHE A 164 -1.90 -1.42 13.37
CA PHE A 164 -2.30 -1.40 14.77
C PHE A 164 -1.57 -0.29 15.52
N SER A 165 -2.25 0.30 16.51
CA SER A 165 -1.62 1.20 17.48
C SER A 165 -0.82 0.40 18.53
N ALA A 166 -0.03 1.09 19.35
CA ALA A 166 0.39 0.52 20.62
C ALA A 166 -0.83 0.41 21.57
N PRO A 167 -0.78 -0.45 22.59
CA PRO A 167 -1.81 -0.50 23.62
C PRO A 167 -1.87 0.82 24.41
N ALA A 168 -3.07 1.33 24.66
CA ALA A 168 -3.35 2.48 25.50
C ALA A 168 -4.17 2.05 26.72
N LEU A 169 -3.86 2.60 27.90
CA LEU A 169 -4.60 2.32 29.13
C LEU A 169 -5.76 3.32 29.29
N VAL A 170 -6.93 2.83 29.67
CA VAL A 170 -8.07 3.68 30.04
C VAL A 170 -7.91 4.15 31.48
N ALA A 171 -7.93 5.47 31.68
CA ALA A 171 -7.92 6.12 32.98
C ALA A 171 -9.36 6.35 33.48
N ALA A 172 -9.49 6.49 34.80
CA ALA A 172 -10.76 6.84 35.43
C ALA A 172 -11.19 8.26 35.02
N ASN A 173 -12.49 8.46 34.87
CA ASN A 173 -13.05 9.77 34.61
C ASN A 173 -12.90 10.63 35.88
N PRO A 174 -12.29 11.84 35.80
CA PRO A 174 -12.08 12.68 36.98
C PRO A 174 -13.40 13.13 37.63
N ASP A 175 -14.48 13.19 36.87
CA ASP A 175 -15.82 13.56 37.36
C ASP A 175 -16.62 12.34 37.87
N GLY A 176 -16.06 11.13 37.74
CA GLY A 176 -16.70 9.88 38.16
C GLY A 176 -17.86 9.43 37.27
N ASP A 177 -17.97 9.97 36.05
CA ASP A 177 -18.98 9.55 35.09
C ASP A 177 -18.67 8.17 34.52
N THR A 178 -19.60 7.23 34.74
CA THR A 178 -19.56 5.86 34.21
C THR A 178 -20.80 5.55 33.37
N SER A 179 -21.55 6.57 32.94
CA SER A 179 -22.85 6.42 32.28
C SER A 179 -22.77 5.83 30.87
N CYS A 180 -21.59 5.87 30.25
CA CYS A 180 -21.31 5.31 28.91
C CYS A 180 -20.94 3.83 28.94
N LEU A 181 -20.59 3.25 30.10
CA LEU A 181 -19.97 1.93 30.14
C LEU A 181 -20.91 0.85 29.57
N GLY A 182 -20.40 0.08 28.60
CA GLY A 182 -21.15 -0.97 27.92
C GLY A 182 -22.25 -0.47 26.98
N LYS A 183 -22.35 0.84 26.73
CA LYS A 183 -23.21 1.39 25.69
C LYS A 183 -22.39 1.54 24.43
N ASN A 184 -22.66 0.71 23.43
CA ASN A 184 -22.17 0.96 22.08
C ASN A 184 -23.18 1.89 21.38
N PRO A 185 -22.88 3.19 21.22
CA PRO A 185 -23.83 4.13 20.60
C PRO A 185 -24.13 3.78 19.14
N GLN A 186 -23.32 2.93 18.50
CA GLN A 186 -23.54 2.43 17.16
C GLN A 186 -24.46 1.21 17.06
N GLY A 187 -24.82 0.57 18.18
CA GLY A 187 -25.69 -0.61 18.21
C GLY A 187 -27.18 -0.32 18.42
N ASP A 188 -27.55 0.93 18.67
CA ASP A 188 -28.88 1.30 19.18
C ASP A 188 -29.80 1.93 18.13
N SER A 189 -29.49 1.80 16.84
CA SER A 189 -30.30 2.41 15.76
C SER A 189 -31.51 1.58 15.30
N ASP A 190 -31.84 0.45 15.93
CA ASP A 190 -32.99 -0.38 15.51
C ASP A 190 -33.79 -0.93 16.72
N ALA A 191 -34.66 -0.10 17.30
CA ALA A 191 -35.81 -0.54 18.10
C ALA A 191 -36.88 0.57 18.25
N ASP A 192 -37.52 1.00 17.15
CA ASP A 192 -38.91 1.50 17.18
C ASP A 192 -39.60 1.28 15.82
#